data_AF-A0A2H6EA01-F1
#
_entry.id   AF-A0A2H6EA01-F1
#
_cell.length_a   1.000
_cell.length_b   1.000
_cell.length_c   1.000
_cell.angle_alpha   90.00
_cell.angle_beta   90.00
_cell.angle_gamma   90.00
#
_symmetry.space_group_name_H-M   'P 1'
#
loop_
_entity.id
_entity.type
_entity.pdbx_description
1 polymer ?
#
loop_
_entity_poly.entity_id
_entity_poly.type
_entity_poly.pdbx_seq_one_letter_code
_entity_poly.pdbx_strand_id
1 'polypeptide(L)'
;MENRQPYSAILLIHCEDRRGIIASVTDFVHEHEGNIIYLDQYVDAEENIFYMRVEWELENFVISTDKIDTLFKEGIAKKFKMNYNLYFSNERLRMAVFVSKLPHCLYDILSRCQPGEWAVEIPLITIVPFGT
;
A
#
# COMPACT_ATOMS: atom_id res chain seq x y z
N MET A 1 15.06 0.52 21.77
CA MET A 1 14.23 -0.64 21.38
C MET A 1 13.88 -0.40 19.93
N GLU A 2 14.52 -1.12 19.02
CA GLU A 2 14.35 -0.93 17.57
C GLU A 2 12.93 -1.39 17.22
N ASN A 3 12.10 -0.46 16.74
CA ASN A 3 10.69 -0.72 16.44
C ASN A 3 10.65 -1.53 15.14
N ARG A 4 10.88 -2.85 15.24
CA ARG A 4 10.91 -3.76 14.10
C ARG A 4 9.48 -3.93 13.61
N GLN A 5 9.07 -3.09 12.67
CA GLN A 5 7.78 -3.24 11.99
C GLN A 5 7.74 -4.66 11.40
N PRO A 6 6.69 -5.45 11.68
CA PRO A 6 6.59 -6.81 11.16
C PRO A 6 6.54 -6.78 9.63
N TYR A 7 7.12 -7.81 9.00
CA TYR A 7 7.02 -7.95 7.55
C TYR A 7 5.56 -8.19 7.18
N SER A 8 4.97 -7.30 6.38
CA SER A 8 3.54 -7.26 6.11
C SER A 8 3.26 -7.05 4.62
N ALA A 9 2.07 -7.48 4.21
CA ALA A 9 1.49 -7.17 2.91
C ALA A 9 0.42 -6.10 3.08
N ILE A 10 0.39 -5.11 2.19
CA ILE A 10 -0.57 -4.01 2.16
C ILE A 10 -1.33 -4.10 0.84
N LEU A 11 -2.64 -4.22 0.92
CA LEU A 11 -3.52 -4.30 -0.23
C LEU A 11 -4.45 -3.08 -0.25
N LEU A 12 -4.35 -2.31 -1.33
CA LEU A 12 -5.24 -1.20 -1.63
C LEU A 12 -6.22 -1.65 -2.71
N ILE A 13 -7.51 -1.50 -2.49
CA ILE A 13 -8.57 -1.99 -3.37
C ILE A 13 -9.54 -0.86 -3.68
N HIS A 14 -10.02 -0.81 -4.91
CA HIS A 14 -11.29 -0.15 -5.21
C HIS A 14 -12.11 -0.93 -6.27
N CYS A 15 -13.43 -0.90 -6.11
CA CYS A 15 -14.38 -1.54 -7.02
C CYS A 15 -15.80 -1.00 -6.84
N GLU A 16 -16.73 -1.39 -7.70
CA GLU A 16 -18.16 -1.16 -7.48
C GLU A 16 -18.61 -1.82 -6.16
N ASP A 17 -19.33 -1.06 -5.31
CA ASP A 17 -19.77 -1.55 -4.01
C ASP A 17 -20.79 -2.68 -4.14
N ARG A 18 -20.58 -3.74 -3.36
CA ARG A 18 -21.48 -4.89 -3.25
C ARG A 18 -21.18 -5.71 -2.01
N ARG A 19 -22.20 -6.45 -1.58
CA ARG A 19 -22.11 -7.32 -0.41
C ARG A 19 -21.03 -8.39 -0.56
N GLY A 20 -20.33 -8.66 0.55
CA GLY A 20 -19.37 -9.76 0.65
C GLY A 20 -17.94 -9.43 0.24
N ILE A 21 -17.62 -8.16 -0.13
CA ILE A 21 -16.25 -7.74 -0.42
C ILE A 21 -15.36 -7.93 0.81
N ILE A 22 -15.70 -7.28 1.93
CA ILE A 22 -14.91 -7.33 3.17
C ILE A 22 -14.72 -8.78 3.62
N ALA A 23 -15.81 -9.54 3.74
CA ALA A 23 -15.77 -10.94 4.14
C ALA A 23 -14.83 -11.77 3.23
N SER A 24 -14.96 -11.64 1.90
CA SER A 24 -14.09 -12.41 0.98
C SER A 24 -12.62 -12.06 1.17
N VAL A 25 -12.29 -10.77 1.36
CA VAL A 25 -10.90 -10.33 1.55
C VAL A 25 -10.36 -10.79 2.90
N THR A 26 -11.12 -10.67 3.98
CA THR A 26 -10.69 -11.11 5.31
C THR A 26 -10.60 -12.63 5.41
N ASP A 27 -11.51 -13.35 4.76
CA ASP A 27 -11.50 -14.82 4.69
C ASP A 27 -10.26 -15.30 3.94
N PHE A 28 -9.88 -14.66 2.81
CA PHE A 28 -8.63 -15.01 2.12
C PHE A 28 -7.40 -14.83 3.00
N VAL A 29 -7.33 -13.77 3.81
CA VAL A 29 -6.21 -13.60 4.74
C VAL A 29 -6.25 -14.69 5.81
N HIS A 30 -7.43 -14.99 6.37
CA HIS A 30 -7.61 -16.00 7.41
C HIS A 30 -7.30 -17.43 6.94
N GLU A 31 -7.78 -17.84 5.75
CA GLU A 31 -7.56 -19.17 5.16
C GLU A 31 -6.08 -19.48 4.92
N HIS A 32 -5.23 -18.46 4.85
CA HIS A 32 -3.79 -18.59 4.68
C HIS A 32 -3.01 -18.28 5.98
N GLU A 33 -3.70 -18.38 7.14
CA GLU A 33 -3.15 -18.16 8.50
C GLU A 33 -2.56 -16.75 8.70
N GLY A 34 -3.08 -15.76 7.99
CA GLY A 34 -2.68 -14.36 8.11
C GLY A 34 -3.38 -13.64 9.26
N ASN A 35 -2.66 -12.74 9.92
CA ASN A 35 -3.21 -11.86 10.95
C ASN A 35 -3.32 -10.42 10.43
N ILE A 36 -4.53 -9.87 10.40
CA ILE A 36 -4.78 -8.49 9.95
C ILE A 36 -4.37 -7.53 11.07
N ILE A 37 -3.46 -6.61 10.77
CA ILE A 37 -2.94 -5.59 11.71
C ILE A 37 -3.49 -4.20 11.44
N TYR A 38 -4.02 -3.96 10.24
CA TYR A 38 -4.73 -2.74 9.92
C TYR A 38 -5.80 -3.03 8.87
N LEU A 39 -6.97 -2.42 9.05
CA LEU A 39 -8.06 -2.45 8.09
C LEU A 39 -8.82 -1.13 8.15
N ASP A 40 -9.01 -0.52 6.99
CA ASP A 40 -9.85 0.65 6.82
C ASP A 40 -10.65 0.53 5.52
N GLN A 41 -11.87 1.06 5.54
CA GLN A 41 -12.78 0.98 4.40
C GLN A 41 -13.59 2.27 4.28
N TYR A 42 -13.95 2.59 3.04
CA TYR A 42 -14.77 3.73 2.72
C TYR A 42 -15.69 3.40 1.55
N VAL A 43 -16.93 3.85 1.63
CA VAL A 43 -17.91 3.73 0.54
C VAL A 43 -18.32 5.12 0.11
N ASP A 44 -18.08 5.41 -1.17
CA ASP A 44 -18.69 6.53 -1.86
C ASP A 44 -20.07 6.09 -2.36
N ALA A 45 -21.11 6.54 -1.66
CA ALA A 45 -22.49 6.19 -1.99
C ALA A 45 -23.03 6.91 -3.23
N GLU A 46 -22.43 8.03 -3.63
CA GLU A 46 -22.86 8.79 -4.81
C GLU A 46 -22.38 8.10 -6.08
N GLU A 47 -21.12 7.67 -6.09
CA GLU A 47 -20.49 6.99 -7.24
C GLU A 47 -20.59 5.45 -7.17
N ASN A 48 -21.14 4.90 -6.07
CA ASN A 48 -21.22 3.47 -5.78
C ASN A 48 -19.86 2.75 -5.82
N ILE A 49 -18.83 3.38 -5.24
CA ILE A 49 -17.45 2.86 -5.21
C ILE A 49 -17.05 2.50 -3.79
N PHE A 50 -16.58 1.27 -3.63
CA PHE A 50 -15.97 0.75 -2.41
C PHE A 50 -14.45 0.90 -2.48
N TYR A 51 -13.85 1.38 -1.39
CA TYR A 51 -12.41 1.48 -1.18
C TYR A 51 -12.02 0.73 0.08
N MET A 52 -10.88 0.05 0.05
CA MET A 52 -10.34 -0.63 1.23
C MET A 52 -8.82 -0.63 1.24
N ARG A 53 -8.25 -0.39 2.43
CA ARG A 53 -6.86 -0.70 2.76
C ARG A 53 -6.87 -1.82 3.79
N VAL A 54 -6.20 -2.92 3.48
CA VAL A 54 -5.96 -3.99 4.45
C VAL A 54 -4.49 -4.32 4.51
N GLU A 55 -3.99 -4.56 5.70
CA GLU A 55 -2.61 -4.92 5.96
C GLU A 55 -2.56 -6.10 6.93
N TRP A 56 -1.75 -7.11 6.60
CA TRP A 56 -1.59 -8.31 7.41
C TRP A 56 -0.13 -8.75 7.49
N GLU A 57 0.20 -9.45 8.56
CA GLU A 57 1.54 -9.97 8.82
C GLU A 57 1.84 -11.19 7.96
N LEU A 58 3.10 -11.32 7.52
CA LEU A 58 3.58 -12.40 6.67
C LEU A 58 4.45 -13.44 7.39
N GLU A 59 4.73 -13.28 8.70
CA GLU A 59 5.65 -14.15 9.44
C GLU A 59 5.22 -15.63 9.44
N ASN A 60 3.91 -15.90 9.53
CA ASN A 60 3.33 -17.25 9.52
C ASN A 60 2.41 -17.52 8.33
N PHE A 61 2.48 -16.66 7.30
CA PHE A 61 1.56 -16.75 6.17
C PHE A 61 1.88 -17.96 5.29
N VAL A 62 0.89 -18.79 5.02
CA VAL A 62 1.09 -20.12 4.39
C VAL A 62 1.59 -20.01 2.95
N ILE A 63 1.20 -18.95 2.24
CA ILE A 63 1.57 -18.73 0.83
C ILE A 63 2.78 -17.82 0.71
N SER A 64 3.65 -18.16 -0.23
CA SER A 64 4.82 -17.35 -0.56
C SER A 64 4.40 -16.02 -1.19
N THR A 65 5.18 -14.97 -0.96
CA THR A 65 4.84 -13.59 -1.34
C THR A 65 4.65 -13.39 -2.84
N ASP A 66 5.39 -14.15 -3.66
CA ASP A 66 5.27 -14.20 -5.12
C ASP A 66 3.93 -14.76 -5.61
N LYS A 67 3.23 -15.54 -4.79
CA LYS A 67 1.94 -16.16 -5.14
C LYS A 67 0.72 -15.37 -4.68
N ILE A 68 0.89 -14.47 -3.71
CA ILE A 68 -0.21 -13.69 -3.12
C ILE A 68 -0.99 -12.95 -4.21
N ASP A 69 -0.28 -12.25 -5.09
CA ASP A 69 -0.92 -11.50 -6.19
C ASP A 69 -1.77 -12.42 -7.09
N THR A 70 -1.19 -13.54 -7.52
CA THR A 70 -1.86 -14.47 -8.44
C THR A 70 -3.10 -15.10 -7.78
N LEU A 71 -2.98 -15.58 -6.54
CA LEU A 71 -4.07 -16.21 -5.81
C LEU A 71 -5.19 -15.21 -5.48
N PHE A 72 -4.85 -14.00 -5.04
CA PHE A 72 -5.83 -12.95 -4.77
C PHE A 72 -6.57 -12.55 -6.05
N LYS A 73 -5.84 -12.39 -7.16
CA LYS A 73 -6.40 -12.05 -8.47
C LYS A 73 -7.41 -13.09 -8.95
N GLU A 74 -7.05 -14.36 -8.84
CA GLU A 74 -7.87 -15.47 -9.30
C GLU A 74 -9.07 -15.75 -8.39
N GLY A 75 -8.89 -15.68 -7.07
CA GLY A 75 -9.93 -15.98 -6.09
C GLY A 75 -10.93 -14.85 -5.87
N ILE A 76 -10.48 -13.60 -5.85
CA ILE A 76 -11.29 -12.46 -5.39
C ILE A 76 -11.37 -11.36 -6.43
N ALA A 77 -10.23 -10.86 -6.92
CA ALA A 77 -10.23 -9.63 -7.71
C ALA A 77 -11.07 -9.76 -8.99
N LYS A 78 -10.98 -10.90 -9.69
CA LYS A 78 -11.82 -11.18 -10.88
C LYS A 78 -13.32 -11.21 -10.55
N LYS A 79 -13.72 -11.88 -9.46
CA LYS A 79 -15.12 -11.99 -9.01
C LYS A 79 -15.73 -10.61 -8.77
N PHE A 80 -14.96 -9.73 -8.15
CA PHE A 80 -15.41 -8.38 -7.78
C PHE A 80 -15.00 -7.30 -8.80
N LYS A 81 -14.41 -7.66 -9.95
CA LYS A 81 -13.87 -6.72 -10.94
C LYS A 81 -13.02 -5.62 -10.27
N MET A 82 -12.21 -6.02 -9.29
CA MET A 82 -11.43 -5.11 -8.46
C MET A 82 -10.24 -4.57 -9.23
N ASN A 83 -10.01 -3.28 -9.06
CA ASN A 83 -8.70 -2.69 -9.22
C ASN A 83 -8.00 -2.75 -7.87
N TYR A 84 -6.78 -3.24 -7.84
CA TYR A 84 -6.01 -3.32 -6.61
C TYR A 84 -4.52 -3.12 -6.85
N ASN A 85 -3.83 -2.75 -5.79
CA ASN A 85 -2.38 -2.72 -5.72
C ASN A 85 -1.93 -3.45 -4.46
N LEU A 86 -0.97 -4.36 -4.63
CA LEU A 86 -0.34 -5.09 -3.54
C LEU A 86 1.07 -4.54 -3.33
N TYR A 87 1.40 -4.23 -2.09
CA TYR A 87 2.70 -3.75 -1.65
C TYR A 87 3.21 -4.59 -0.49
N PHE A 88 4.51 -4.52 -0.24
CA PHE A 88 5.15 -5.20 0.88
C PHE A 88 5.94 -4.21 1.74
N SER A 89 5.87 -4.35 3.07
CA SER A 89 6.46 -3.36 3.98
C SER A 89 8.00 -3.32 3.97
N ASN A 90 8.65 -4.32 3.37
CA ASN A 90 10.09 -4.34 3.18
C ASN A 90 10.56 -3.59 1.91
N GLU A 91 9.64 -3.18 1.03
CA GLU A 91 9.98 -2.44 -0.18
C GLU A 91 10.25 -0.97 0.14
N ARG A 92 11.46 -0.50 -0.20
CA ARG A 92 11.78 0.93 -0.16
C ARG A 92 11.33 1.59 -1.45
N LEU A 93 10.42 2.55 -1.34
CA LEU A 93 9.94 3.31 -2.49
C LEU A 93 11.04 4.24 -3.01
N ARG A 94 11.21 4.27 -4.33
CA ARG A 94 12.15 5.18 -5.00
C ARG A 94 11.42 6.45 -5.42
N MET A 95 11.78 7.57 -4.81
CA MET A 95 11.11 8.87 -4.97
C MET A 95 12.00 9.87 -5.70
N ALA A 96 11.53 10.40 -6.84
CA ALA A 96 12.16 11.57 -7.47
C ALA A 96 11.56 12.85 -6.88
N VAL A 97 12.41 13.79 -6.46
CA VAL A 97 11.97 15.06 -5.87
C VAL A 97 12.25 16.21 -6.84
N PHE A 98 11.18 16.88 -7.25
CA PHE A 98 11.23 18.04 -8.13
C PHE A 98 11.06 19.31 -7.31
N VAL A 99 12.04 20.19 -7.38
CA VAL A 99 12.06 21.44 -6.60
C VAL A 99 12.14 22.64 -7.52
N SER A 100 11.56 23.76 -7.08
CA SER A 100 11.67 25.03 -7.79
C SER A 100 12.63 25.96 -7.05
N LYS A 101 12.30 27.24 -6.87
CA LYS A 101 13.21 28.22 -6.25
C LYS A 101 13.21 28.19 -4.71
N LEU A 102 12.15 27.69 -4.08
CA LEU A 102 12.02 27.72 -2.62
C LEU A 102 12.40 26.35 -2.01
N PRO A 103 13.43 26.28 -1.16
CA PRO A 103 13.94 25.00 -0.68
C PRO A 103 13.23 24.49 0.58
N HIS A 104 12.26 25.22 1.14
CA HIS A 104 11.68 24.87 2.45
C HIS A 104 10.98 23.50 2.46
N CYS A 105 10.18 23.17 1.44
CA CYS A 105 9.58 21.83 1.33
C CYS A 105 10.62 20.74 1.09
N LEU A 106 11.71 21.05 0.36
CA LEU A 106 12.80 20.10 0.15
C LEU A 106 13.49 19.76 1.47
N TYR A 107 13.79 20.77 2.29
CA TYR A 107 14.40 20.55 3.60
C TYR A 107 13.52 19.72 4.52
N ASP A 108 12.19 19.92 4.51
CA ASP A 108 11.26 19.08 5.29
C ASP A 108 11.23 17.62 4.82
N ILE A 109 11.22 17.39 3.50
CA ILE A 109 11.27 16.02 2.95
C ILE A 109 12.57 15.33 3.34
N LEU A 110 13.71 16.02 3.15
CA LEU A 110 15.02 15.46 3.46
C LEU A 110 15.22 15.22 4.97
N SER A 111 14.70 16.11 5.82
CA SER A 111 14.82 15.99 7.27
C SER A 111 14.05 14.79 7.82
N ARG A 112 12.97 14.34 7.17
CA ARG A 112 12.24 13.09 7.51
C ARG A 112 12.89 11.85 6.91
N CYS A 113 13.50 11.96 5.73
CA CYS A 113 14.16 10.82 5.08
C CYS A 113 15.48 10.43 5.76
N GLN A 114 16.32 11.41 6.15
CA GLN A 114 17.64 11.17 6.75
C GLN A 114 17.62 10.33 8.04
N PRO A 115 16.71 10.56 9.01
CA PRO A 115 16.60 9.73 10.21
C PRO A 115 15.87 8.41 9.97
N GLY A 116 15.41 8.12 8.74
CA GLY A 116 14.63 6.94 8.41
C GLY A 116 13.17 6.99 8.88
N GLU A 117 12.64 8.19 9.18
CA GLU A 117 11.21 8.37 9.47
C GLU A 117 10.35 7.96 8.27
N TRP A 118 10.83 8.27 7.05
CA TRP A 118 10.28 7.75 5.80
C TRP A 118 11.20 6.71 5.19
N ALA A 119 10.67 5.49 5.00
CA ALA A 119 11.38 4.36 4.38
C ALA A 119 11.45 4.49 2.85
N VAL A 120 12.06 5.58 2.36
CA VAL A 120 12.16 5.90 0.94
C VAL A 120 13.62 6.08 0.51
N GLU A 121 13.91 5.79 -0.75
CA GLU A 121 15.17 6.11 -1.41
C GLU A 121 14.95 7.30 -2.35
N ILE A 122 15.77 8.34 -2.26
CA ILE A 122 15.70 9.50 -3.15
C ILE A 122 16.89 9.45 -4.13
N PRO A 123 16.75 8.79 -5.30
CA PRO A 123 17.84 8.69 -6.27
C PRO A 123 18.05 9.97 -7.09
N LEU A 124 17.05 10.86 -7.14
CA LEU A 124 17.08 12.05 -7.98
C LEU A 124 16.40 13.23 -7.28
N ILE A 125 17.12 14.35 -7.23
CA ILE A 125 16.58 15.67 -6.89
C ILE A 125 16.92 16.59 -8.05
N THR A 126 15.93 17.26 -8.64
CA THR A 126 16.15 18.15 -9.79
C THR A 126 15.39 19.46 -9.66
N ILE A 127 15.96 20.52 -10.23
CA ILE A 127 15.33 21.83 -10.31
C ILE A 127 14.44 21.86 -11.56
N VAL A 128 13.17 22.18 -11.38
CA VAL A 128 12.26 22.41 -12.50
C VAL A 128 12.45 23.85 -12.98
N PRO A 129 12.91 24.10 -14.22
CA PRO A 129 13.02 25.44 -14.73
C PRO A 129 11.63 26.07 -14.85
N PHE A 130 11.43 27.23 -14.22
CA PHE A 130 10.26 28.06 -14.51
C PHE A 130 10.36 28.51 -15.96
N GLY A 131 9.29 28.29 -16.74
CA GLY A 131 9.22 28.72 -18.13
C GLY A 131 9.57 30.20 -18.27
N THR A 132 10.49 30.49 -19.21
CA THR A 132 10.70 31.82 -19.79
C THR A 132 9.56 32.15 -20.75
#